data_AF-A0ABD1YI85-F1
#
_entry.id   AF-A0ABD1YI85-F1
#
_cell.length_a   1.000
_cell.length_b   1.000
_cell.length_c   1.000
_cell.angle_alpha   90.00
_cell.angle_beta   90.00
_cell.angle_gamma   90.00
#
_symmetry.space_group_name_H-M   'P 1'
#
loop_
_entity.id
_entity.type
_entity.pdbx_description
1 polymer ?
#
loop_
_entity_poly.entity_id
_entity_poly.type
_entity_poly.pdbx_seq_one_letter_code
_entity_poly.pdbx_strand_id
1 'polypeptide(L)'
;MQGQARALLDERPESMREDEWADLCSRVCSEIRFHLSDEIQMQVLGLTTSQELWKYLQKHYLNTSMSSRMHAKHKLCSCLMKDGEDLSAHV
;
A
#
# COMPACT_ATOMS: atom_id res chain seq x y z
N MET A 1 10.77 -5.91 -7.42
CA MET A 1 9.35 -5.52 -7.31
C MET A 1 8.35 -6.70 -7.23
N GLN A 2 8.74 -7.98 -7.37
CA GLN A 2 7.77 -9.10 -7.30
C GLN A 2 7.38 -9.55 -5.87
N GLY A 3 8.23 -9.37 -4.86
CA GLY A 3 7.96 -9.86 -3.49
C GLY A 3 6.90 -9.07 -2.73
N GLN A 4 6.85 -7.75 -2.89
CA GLN A 4 5.88 -6.89 -2.19
C GLN A 4 4.43 -7.17 -2.61
N ALA A 5 4.18 -7.39 -3.90
CA ALA A 5 2.84 -7.74 -4.40
C ALA A 5 2.33 -9.07 -3.83
N ARG A 6 3.22 -10.05 -3.63
CA ARG A 6 2.87 -11.35 -3.02
C ARG A 6 2.56 -11.23 -1.54
N ALA A 7 3.31 -10.41 -0.79
CA ALA A 7 3.04 -10.13 0.62
C ALA A 7 1.68 -9.46 0.85
N LEU A 8 1.16 -8.69 -0.12
CA LEU A 8 -0.18 -8.11 -0.07
C LEU A 8 -1.30 -9.12 -0.34
N LEU A 9 -0.98 -10.22 -1.03
CA LEU A 9 -1.92 -11.31 -1.34
C LEU A 9 -1.85 -12.45 -0.32
N ASP A 10 -0.89 -12.41 0.61
CA ASP A 10 -0.54 -13.49 1.54
C ASP A 10 -0.07 -14.78 0.85
N GLU A 11 0.59 -14.63 -0.31
CA GLU A 11 1.09 -15.77 -1.08
C GLU A 11 2.60 -15.95 -0.83
N ARG A 12 2.94 -16.66 0.25
CA ARG A 12 4.35 -17.00 0.52
C ARG A 12 4.90 -17.93 -0.56
N PRO A 13 5.99 -17.56 -1.26
CA PRO A 13 6.65 -18.48 -2.19
C PRO A 13 7.26 -19.67 -1.43
N GLU A 14 7.16 -20.89 -1.98
CA GLU A 14 7.84 -22.08 -1.41
C GLU A 14 9.35 -21.89 -1.28
N SER A 15 9.94 -21.10 -2.18
CA SER A 15 11.38 -20.78 -2.19
C SER A 15 11.81 -19.77 -1.12
N MET A 16 10.89 -19.20 -0.34
CA MET A 16 11.17 -18.17 0.67
C MET A 16 11.00 -18.76 2.08
N ARG A 17 11.96 -18.52 2.96
CA ARG A 17 11.90 -19.00 4.34
C ARG A 17 10.83 -18.26 5.13
N GLU A 18 10.30 -18.91 6.17
CA GLU A 18 9.20 -18.37 6.97
C GLU A 18 9.59 -17.08 7.73
N ASP A 19 10.82 -17.01 8.23
CA ASP A 19 11.37 -15.81 8.87
C ASP A 19 11.55 -14.66 7.87
N GLU A 20 12.10 -14.94 6.69
CA GLU A 20 12.24 -13.96 5.61
C GLU A 20 10.88 -13.43 5.14
N TRP A 21 9.87 -14.30 5.10
CA TRP A 21 8.50 -13.93 4.78
C TRP A 21 7.87 -13.05 5.87
N ALA A 22 8.03 -13.42 7.14
CA ALA A 22 7.53 -12.66 8.27
C ALA A 22 8.16 -11.25 8.31
N ASP A 23 9.47 -11.14 8.08
CA ASP A 23 10.18 -9.85 7.98
C ASP A 23 9.67 -9.01 6.80
N LEU A 24 9.44 -9.64 5.64
CA LEU A 24 8.88 -8.96 4.49
C LEU A 24 7.46 -8.44 4.77
N CYS A 25 6.59 -9.27 5.35
CA CYS A 25 5.23 -8.88 5.73
C CYS A 25 5.25 -7.74 6.76
N SER A 26 6.13 -7.82 7.76
CA SER A 26 6.31 -6.76 8.76
C SER A 26 6.74 -5.43 8.14
N ARG A 27 7.70 -5.46 7.21
CA ARG A 27 8.12 -4.28 6.44
C ARG A 27 6.98 -3.71 5.61
N VAL A 28 6.22 -4.56 4.91
CA VAL A 28 5.07 -4.11 4.11
C VAL A 28 3.98 -3.49 4.99
N CYS A 29 3.65 -4.09 6.13
CA CYS A 29 2.71 -3.50 7.10
C CYS A 29 3.18 -2.13 7.59
N SER A 30 4.47 -2.01 7.92
CA SER A 30 5.07 -0.77 8.41
C SER A 30 5.01 0.32 7.34
N GLU A 31 5.38 -0.03 6.10
CA GLU A 31 5.34 0.87 4.96
C GLU A 31 3.91 1.34 4.66
N ILE A 32 2.93 0.43 4.67
CA ILE A 32 1.52 0.79 4.49
C ILE A 32 1.12 1.80 5.56
N ARG A 33 1.31 1.46 6.84
CA ARG A 33 0.91 2.32 7.97
C ARG A 33 1.58 3.69 7.94
N PHE A 34 2.86 3.74 7.58
CA PHE A 34 3.62 4.98 7.43
C PHE A 34 2.96 5.95 6.43
N HIS A 35 2.34 5.43 5.37
CA HIS A 35 1.67 6.24 4.34
C HIS A 35 0.20 6.54 4.64
N LEU A 36 -0.36 6.07 5.76
CA LEU A 36 -1.73 6.37 6.18
C LEU A 36 -1.78 7.62 7.06
N SER A 37 -2.84 8.41 6.91
CA SER A 37 -3.14 9.49 7.86
C SER A 37 -3.58 8.93 9.21
N ASP A 38 -3.44 9.72 10.28
CA ASP A 38 -3.81 9.35 11.65
C ASP A 38 -5.25 8.82 11.76
N GLU A 39 -6.18 9.43 11.05
CA GLU A 39 -7.59 8.98 11.00
C GLU A 39 -7.72 7.55 10.46
N ILE A 40 -6.99 7.23 9.38
CA ILE A 40 -7.03 5.89 8.79
C ILE A 40 -6.22 4.91 9.65
N GLN A 41 -5.12 5.35 10.28
CA GLN A 41 -4.37 4.53 11.23
C GLN A 41 -5.23 4.08 12.41
N MET A 42 -6.10 4.95 12.94
CA MET A 42 -7.07 4.56 13.97
C MET A 42 -8.05 3.49 13.49
N GLN A 43 -8.46 3.57 12.21
CA GLN A 43 -9.40 2.61 11.63
C GLN A 43 -8.76 1.24 11.35
N VAL A 44 -7.45 1.18 11.11
CA VAL A 44 -6.70 -0.06 10.83
C VAL A 44 -5.89 -0.58 12.03
N LEU A 45 -6.06 0.01 13.21
CA LEU A 45 -5.29 -0.35 14.41
C LEU A 45 -5.38 -1.86 14.73
N GLY A 46 -6.56 -2.46 14.53
CA GLY A 46 -6.80 -3.88 14.78
C GLY A 46 -6.37 -4.85 13.68
N LEU A 47 -5.86 -4.37 12.53
CA LEU A 47 -5.47 -5.21 11.40
C LEU A 47 -3.98 -5.59 11.51
N THR A 48 -3.67 -6.85 11.77
CA THR A 48 -2.30 -7.25 12.13
C THR A 48 -1.52 -7.79 10.94
N THR A 49 -2.20 -8.16 9.86
CA THR A 49 -1.57 -8.70 8.65
C THR A 49 -1.55 -7.70 7.49
N SER A 50 -0.58 -7.85 6.59
CA SER A 50 -0.45 -7.04 5.37
C SER A 50 -1.67 -7.23 4.45
N GLN A 51 -2.21 -8.45 4.43
CA GLN A 51 -3.38 -8.80 3.63
C GLN A 51 -4.66 -8.12 4.14
N GLU A 52 -4.89 -8.11 5.46
CA GLU A 52 -6.04 -7.43 6.06
C GLU A 52 -5.99 -5.92 5.81
N LEU A 53 -4.83 -5.31 6.04
CA LEU A 53 -4.59 -3.90 5.74
C LEU A 53 -4.90 -3.58 4.27
N TRP A 54 -4.36 -4.37 3.34
CA TRP A 54 -4.57 -4.18 1.92
C TRP A 54 -6.03 -4.36 1.50
N LYS A 55 -6.71 -5.40 1.99
CA LYS A 55 -8.15 -5.65 1.71
C LYS A 55 -9.04 -4.53 2.26
N TYR A 56 -8.73 -4.02 3.45
CA TYR A 56 -9.44 -2.87 4.03
C TYR A 56 -9.29 -1.64 3.14
N LEU A 57 -8.06 -1.30 2.77
CA LEU A 57 -7.78 -0.17 1.88
C LEU A 57 -8.47 -0.33 0.53
N GLN A 58 -8.44 -1.55 -0.02
CA GLN A 58 -9.13 -1.87 -1.26
C GLN A 58 -10.64 -1.62 -1.15
N LYS A 59 -11.29 -2.18 -0.13
CA LYS A 59 -12.74 -2.08 0.04
C LYS A 59 -13.22 -0.66 0.31
N HIS A 60 -12.49 0.09 1.13
CA HIS A 60 -12.96 1.38 1.65
C HIS A 60 -12.51 2.58 0.80
N TYR A 61 -11.35 2.49 0.16
CA TYR A 61 -10.76 3.63 -0.56
C TYR A 61 -10.54 3.37 -2.05
N LEU A 62 -10.24 2.13 -2.44
CA LEU A 62 -9.91 1.83 -3.85
C LEU A 62 -11.11 1.31 -4.66
N ASN A 63 -12.11 0.70 -4.04
CA ASN A 63 -13.31 0.16 -4.71
C ASN A 63 -14.49 1.16 -4.81
N THR A 64 -14.36 2.37 -4.28
CA THR A 64 -15.47 3.31 -4.17
C THR A 64 -15.41 4.41 -5.26
N SER A 65 -16.00 4.11 -6.43
CA SER A 65 -16.21 5.01 -7.59
C SER A 65 -14.96 5.49 -8.35
N MET A 66 -15.11 5.67 -9.68
CA MET A 66 -14.07 6.20 -10.58
C MET A 66 -13.39 7.47 -10.07
N SER A 67 -14.13 8.33 -9.37
CA SER A 67 -13.67 9.61 -8.83
C SER A 67 -12.67 9.43 -7.69
N SER A 68 -12.90 8.50 -6.76
CA SER A 68 -11.95 8.23 -5.66
C SER A 68 -10.72 7.49 -6.17
N ARG A 69 -10.84 6.64 -7.19
CA ARG A 69 -9.67 6.03 -7.85
C ARG A 69 -8.79 7.08 -8.51
N MET A 70 -9.38 8.05 -9.21
CA MET A 70 -8.63 9.14 -9.83
C MET A 70 -7.99 10.04 -8.78
N HIS A 71 -8.70 10.35 -7.69
CA HIS A 71 -8.16 11.15 -6.59
C HIS A 71 -7.02 10.43 -5.84
N ALA A 72 -7.20 9.14 -5.53
CA ALA A 72 -6.17 8.31 -4.91
C ALA A 72 -4.97 8.14 -5.84
N LYS A 73 -5.18 7.83 -7.13
CA LYS A 73 -4.09 7.71 -8.12
C LYS A 73 -3.35 9.05 -8.29
N HIS A 74 -4.07 10.17 -8.33
CA HIS A 74 -3.46 11.50 -8.44
C HIS A 74 -2.67 11.88 -7.18
N LYS A 75 -3.18 11.61 -5.98
CA LYS A 75 -2.42 11.81 -4.73
C LYS A 75 -1.21 10.89 -4.63
N LEU A 76 -1.35 9.63 -5.02
CA LEU A 76 -0.27 8.66 -4.95
C LEU A 76 0.82 9.00 -5.99
N CYS A 77 0.44 9.38 -7.20
CA CYS A 77 1.37 9.92 -8.20
C CYS A 77 2.02 11.23 -7.74
N SER A 78 1.27 12.17 -7.15
CA SER A 78 1.87 13.45 -6.71
C SER A 78 2.75 13.30 -5.45
N CYS A 79 2.47 12.33 -4.58
CA CYS A 79 3.35 11.97 -3.47
C CYS A 79 4.63 11.28 -3.98
N LEU A 80 4.52 10.38 -4.98
CA LEU A 80 5.68 9.70 -5.56
C LEU A 80 6.52 10.60 -6.48
N MET A 81 5.94 11.65 -7.06
CA MET A 81 6.63 12.61 -7.93
C MET A 81 7.19 13.83 -7.18
N LYS A 82 7.01 13.91 -5.86
CA LYS A 82 7.60 14.97 -5.01
C LYS A 82 8.91 14.53 -4.33
N ASP A 83 9.73 13.84 -5.09
CA ASP A 83 11.18 14.00 -5.07
C ASP A 83 11.67 14.11 -6.52
N GLY A 84 11.41 15.29 -7.11
CA GLY A 84 12.02 15.75 -8.36
C GLY A 84 11.49 15.12 -9.65
N GLU A 85 10.45 15.69 -10.24
CA GLU A 85 10.47 16.12 -11.65
C GLU A 85 9.22 16.93 -11.99
N ASP A 86 9.46 18.05 -12.66
CA ASP A 86 8.49 19.07 -13.02
C ASP A 86 7.59 18.55 -14.15
N LEU A 87 6.28 18.59 -13.94
CA LEU A 87 5.27 18.22 -14.94
C LEU A 87 5.06 19.33 -15.99
N SER A 88 5.99 20.29 -16.10
CA SER A 88 5.92 21.43 -17.03
C SER A 88 6.47 21.11 -18.43
N ALA A 89 7.05 19.92 -18.65
CA ALA A 89 7.80 19.65 -19.87
C ALA A 89 6.98 19.08 -21.05
N HIS A 90 5.71 18.69 -20.93
CA HIS A 90 4.94 18.16 -22.06
C HIS A 90 3.50 18.73 -22.11
N VAL A 91 3.40 19.94 -22.69
CA VAL A 91 2.21 20.39 -23.42
C VAL A 91 2.36 19.98 -24.87
#